data_AF-A0A0M9G314-F1
#
_entry.id   AF-A0A0M9G314-F1
#
_cell.length_a   1.000
_cell.length_b   1.000
_cell.length_c   1.000
_cell.angle_alpha   90.00
_cell.angle_beta   90.00
_cell.angle_gamma   90.00
#
_symmetry.space_group_name_H-M   'P 1'
#
loop_
_entity.id
_entity.type
_entity.pdbx_description
1 polymer ?
#
loop_
_entity_poly.entity_id
_entity_poly.type
_entity_poly.pdbx_seq_one_letter_code
_entity_poly.pdbx_strand_id
1 'polypeptide(L)'
;MSSQESLKAAMRESLETNGTISRIKAELRAAIVERLSDVTANGDSRAVDNPPVPPENMIINELIKEYLTFNGLEHTLAVFQLEGRTPDSQVPRRVLASELNMAAAPSSVPLLYAILHEARLSKEMGQ
;
A
#
# COMPACT_ATOMS: atom_id res chain seq x y z
N MET A 1 -1.18 31.15 26.41
CA MET A 1 -0.23 30.27 25.71
C MET A 1 1.00 31.09 25.41
N SER A 2 2.18 30.62 25.82
CA SER A 2 3.44 31.34 25.57
C SER A 2 3.72 31.39 24.07
N SER A 3 4.29 32.49 23.57
CA SER A 3 4.71 32.64 22.15
C SER A 3 5.62 31.48 21.70
N GLN A 4 6.38 30.88 22.62
CA GLN A 4 7.20 29.70 22.36
C GLN A 4 6.37 28.43 22.14
N GLU A 5 5.25 28.27 22.87
CA GLU A 5 4.35 27.12 22.71
C GLU A 5 3.60 27.20 21.38
N SER A 6 3.15 28.40 20.99
CA SER A 6 2.49 28.59 19.69
C SER A 6 3.43 28.36 18.53
N LEU A 7 4.70 28.80 18.63
CA LEU A 7 5.70 28.55 17.60
C LEU A 7 6.00 27.05 17.46
N LYS A 8 6.16 26.34 18.59
CA LYS A 8 6.36 24.89 18.59
C LYS A 8 5.19 24.14 17.96
N ALA A 9 3.95 24.56 18.26
CA ALA A 9 2.75 23.97 17.69
C ALA A 9 2.69 24.19 16.17
N ALA A 10 2.92 25.42 15.70
CA ALA A 10 2.91 25.75 14.27
C ALA A 10 4.00 25.01 13.48
N MET A 11 5.20 24.87 14.04
CA MET A 11 6.27 24.09 13.41
C MET A 11 5.91 22.61 13.32
N ARG A 12 5.31 22.04 14.38
CA ARG A 12 4.85 20.65 14.38
C ARG A 12 3.77 20.45 13.32
N GLU A 13 2.77 21.32 13.28
CA GLU A 13 1.69 21.28 12.30
C GLU A 13 2.24 21.34 10.88
N SER A 14 3.18 22.25 10.59
CA SER A 14 3.86 22.34 9.29
C SER A 14 4.57 21.04 8.90
N LEU A 15 5.25 20.38 9.85
CA LEU A 15 5.94 19.10 9.63
C LEU A 15 4.98 17.89 9.53
N GLU A 16 3.77 17.99 10.11
CA GLU A 16 2.71 17.00 9.94
C GLU A 16 2.05 17.16 8.57
N THR A 17 1.71 18.39 8.17
CA THR A 17 1.08 18.71 6.87
C THR A 17 1.98 18.37 5.68
N ASN A 18 3.29 18.65 5.78
CA ASN A 18 4.22 18.31 4.70
C ASN A 18 4.68 16.83 4.71
N GLY A 19 4.13 16.01 5.62
CA GLY A 19 4.38 14.57 5.68
C GLY A 19 5.72 14.16 6.31
N THR A 20 6.56 15.10 6.76
CA THR A 20 7.87 14.80 7.35
C THR A 20 7.74 13.91 8.59
N ILE A 21 6.80 14.21 9.48
CA ILE A 21 6.57 13.40 10.69
C ILE A 21 6.08 11.99 10.32
N SER A 22 5.19 11.88 9.32
CA SER A 22 4.68 10.60 8.85
C SER A 22 5.79 9.72 8.27
N ARG A 23 6.69 10.31 7.47
CA ARG A 23 7.87 9.63 6.93
C ARG A 23 8.81 9.12 8.02
N ILE A 24 9.18 9.96 8.99
CA ILE A 24 10.06 9.56 10.09
C ILE A 24 9.42 8.43 10.92
N LYS A 25 8.12 8.50 11.17
CA LYS A 25 7.39 7.41 11.87
C LYS A 25 7.42 6.12 11.07
N ALA A 26 7.28 6.18 9.75
CA ALA A 26 7.34 5.00 8.87
C ALA A 26 8.76 4.40 8.84
N GLU A 27 9.80 5.23 8.67
CA GLU A 27 11.20 4.80 8.74
C GLU A 27 11.52 4.14 10.09
N LEU A 28 11.03 4.71 11.19
CA LEU A 28 11.18 4.13 12.53
C LEU A 28 10.46 2.79 12.67
N ARG A 29 9.21 2.69 12.21
CA ARG A 29 8.45 1.42 12.20
C ARG A 29 9.19 0.35 11.40
N ALA A 30 9.72 0.71 10.25
CA ALA A 30 10.48 -0.19 9.39
C ALA A 30 11.75 -0.70 10.08
N ALA A 31 12.55 0.20 10.65
CA ALA A 31 13.75 -0.16 11.39
C ALA A 31 13.45 -1.06 12.61
N ILE A 32 12.34 -0.81 13.32
CA ILE A 32 11.90 -1.67 14.42
C ILE A 32 11.52 -3.06 13.91
N VAL A 33 10.74 -3.14 12.84
CA VAL A 33 10.32 -4.43 12.24
C VAL A 33 11.53 -5.21 11.74
N GLU A 34 12.47 -4.56 11.04
CA GLU A 34 13.71 -5.17 10.56
C GLU A 34 14.51 -5.81 11.72
N ARG A 35 14.71 -5.06 12.81
CA ARG A 35 15.43 -5.57 13.99
C ARG A 35 14.68 -6.67 14.72
N LEU A 36 13.36 -6.59 14.81
CA LEU A 36 12.54 -7.66 15.38
C LEU A 36 12.59 -8.93 14.51
N SER A 37 12.62 -8.81 13.18
CA SER A 37 12.80 -9.96 12.29
C SER A 37 14.18 -10.61 12.43
N ASP A 38 15.25 -9.83 12.61
CA ASP A 38 16.61 -10.36 12.84
C ASP A 38 16.70 -11.12 14.18
N VAL A 39 16.04 -10.62 15.23
CA VAL A 39 15.97 -11.27 16.54
C VAL A 39 15.23 -12.61 16.47
N THR A 40 14.22 -12.73 15.60
CA THR A 40 13.53 -14.01 15.35
C THR A 40 14.33 -14.98 14.46
N ALA A 41 15.40 -14.53 13.81
CA ALA A 41 16.22 -15.38 12.93
C ALA A 41 17.39 -16.08 13.66
N ASN A 42 17.87 -15.54 14.79
CA ASN A 42 19.13 -15.97 15.43
C ASN A 42 19.02 -16.50 16.87
N GLY A 43 17.83 -16.79 17.40
CA GLY A 43 17.71 -17.21 18.81
C GLY A 43 16.56 -18.12 19.18
N ASP A 44 15.45 -18.10 18.45
CA ASP A 44 14.33 -19.01 18.68
C ASP A 44 13.70 -19.33 17.33
N SER A 45 13.87 -20.57 16.87
CA SER A 45 13.18 -21.13 15.70
C SER A 45 11.67 -21.23 15.97
N ARG A 46 11.01 -20.07 15.95
CA ARG A 46 9.74 -19.89 15.28
C ARG A 46 10.07 -18.89 14.18
N ALA A 47 10.62 -19.34 13.04
CA ALA A 47 9.72 -19.68 11.93
C ALA A 47 8.25 -19.71 12.39
N VAL A 48 7.71 -18.54 12.74
CA VAL A 48 6.30 -18.29 12.54
C VAL A 48 6.23 -18.44 11.05
N ASP A 49 5.86 -19.65 10.61
CA ASP A 49 5.45 -19.94 9.24
C ASP A 49 4.56 -18.77 8.87
N ASN A 50 5.13 -17.78 8.18
CA ASN A 50 4.34 -16.67 7.72
C ASN A 50 3.41 -17.37 6.75
N PRO A 51 2.11 -17.49 7.05
CA PRO A 51 1.24 -18.35 6.27
C PRO A 51 1.44 -17.99 4.81
N PRO A 52 1.63 -18.99 3.91
CA PRO A 52 1.95 -18.72 2.52
C PRO A 52 0.99 -17.65 2.02
N VAL A 53 1.55 -16.51 1.60
CA VAL A 53 0.76 -15.35 1.19
C VAL A 53 -0.20 -15.85 0.12
N PRO A 54 -1.53 -15.79 0.35
CA PRO A 54 -2.50 -16.29 -0.61
C PRO A 54 -2.21 -15.68 -1.99
N PRO A 55 -2.26 -16.44 -3.10
CA PRO A 55 -2.04 -15.91 -4.44
C PRO A 55 -2.89 -14.66 -4.75
N GLU A 56 -4.07 -14.58 -4.16
CA GLU A 56 -5.00 -13.46 -4.25
C GLU A 56 -4.41 -12.16 -3.69
N ASN A 57 -3.60 -12.23 -2.62
CA ASN A 57 -2.96 -11.06 -2.03
C ASN A 57 -1.98 -10.41 -3.00
N MET A 58 -1.31 -11.18 -3.86
CA MET A 58 -0.45 -10.62 -4.90
C MET A 58 -1.28 -9.76 -5.86
N ILE A 59 -2.41 -10.29 -6.35
CA ILE A 59 -3.30 -9.56 -7.26
C ILE A 59 -3.84 -8.30 -6.57
N ILE A 60 -4.32 -8.42 -5.34
CA ILE A 60 -4.86 -7.29 -4.57
C ILE A 60 -3.79 -6.21 -4.35
N ASN A 61 -2.56 -6.60 -4.00
CA ASN A 61 -1.48 -5.64 -3.78
C ASN A 61 -1.09 -4.91 -5.07
N GLU A 62 -1.07 -5.58 -6.21
CA GLU A 62 -0.82 -4.93 -7.50
C GLU A 62 -1.95 -3.97 -7.88
N LEU A 63 -3.20 -4.35 -7.65
CA LEU A 63 -4.37 -3.49 -7.84
C LEU A 63 -4.28 -2.22 -6.97
N ILE A 64 -3.87 -2.36 -5.70
CA ILE A 64 -3.65 -1.23 -4.80
C ILE A 64 -2.51 -0.34 -5.30
N LYS A 65 -1.37 -0.93 -5.69
CA LYS A 65 -0.21 -0.17 -6.22
C LYS A 65 -0.60 0.65 -7.45
N GLU A 66 -1.35 0.05 -8.38
CA GLU A 66 -1.85 0.74 -9.57
C GLU A 66 -2.77 1.91 -9.22
N TYR A 67 -3.72 1.71 -8.30
CA TYR A 67 -4.61 2.76 -7.83
C TYR A 67 -3.88 3.92 -7.15
N LEU A 68 -2.94 3.61 -6.24
CA LEU A 68 -2.17 4.63 -5.53
C LEU A 68 -1.32 5.44 -6.51
N THR A 69 -0.69 4.77 -7.49
CA THR A 69 0.11 5.41 -8.54
C THR A 69 -0.77 6.36 -9.38
N PHE A 70 -1.92 5.88 -9.85
CA PHE A 70 -2.82 6.68 -10.68
C PHE A 70 -3.35 7.93 -9.97
N ASN A 71 -3.61 7.84 -8.67
CA ASN A 71 -4.15 8.95 -7.88
C ASN A 71 -3.05 9.86 -7.28
N GLY A 72 -1.78 9.67 -7.64
CA GLY A 72 -0.67 10.49 -7.14
C GLY A 72 -0.37 10.31 -5.65
N LEU A 73 -0.72 9.16 -5.07
CA LEU A 73 -0.54 8.84 -3.65
C LEU A 73 0.85 8.24 -3.38
N GLU A 74 1.90 8.90 -3.85
CA GLU A 74 3.28 8.37 -3.89
C GLU A 74 3.84 8.06 -2.50
N HIS A 75 3.55 8.90 -1.50
CA HIS A 75 4.00 8.66 -0.13
C HIS A 75 3.33 7.42 0.49
N THR A 76 2.04 7.23 0.22
CA THR A 76 1.31 6.04 0.67
C THR A 76 1.82 4.80 -0.04
N LEU A 77 2.10 4.89 -1.34
CA LEU A 77 2.68 3.80 -2.12
C LEU A 77 4.02 3.34 -1.54
N ALA A 78 4.92 4.27 -1.21
CA ALA A 78 6.23 3.95 -0.64
C ALA A 78 6.10 3.19 0.70
N VAL A 79 5.21 3.63 1.60
CA VAL A 79 4.94 2.92 2.86
C VAL A 79 4.32 1.55 2.60
N PHE A 80 3.36 1.47 1.68
CA PHE A 80 2.67 0.24 1.33
C PHE A 80 3.62 -0.84 0.78
N GLN A 81 4.53 -0.47 -0.12
CA GLN A 81 5.54 -1.39 -0.68
C GLN A 81 6.46 -1.94 0.42
N LEU A 82 6.87 -1.10 1.36
CA LEU A 82 7.73 -1.47 2.47
C LEU A 82 7.02 -2.41 3.46
N GLU A 83 5.77 -2.11 3.84
CA GLU A 83 4.99 -2.93 4.77
C GLU A 83 4.56 -4.26 4.14
N GLY A 84 4.17 -4.24 2.86
CA GLY A 84 3.66 -5.41 2.15
C GLY A 84 4.73 -6.44 1.80
N ARG A 85 6.01 -6.16 2.06
CA ARG A 85 7.17 -6.97 1.64
C ARG A 85 7.05 -7.40 0.17
N THR A 86 6.44 -6.54 -0.65
CA THR A 86 6.10 -6.89 -2.02
C THR A 86 7.38 -6.82 -2.84
N PRO A 87 7.69 -7.81 -3.67
CA PRO A 87 8.86 -7.71 -4.52
C PRO A 87 8.75 -6.48 -5.43
N ASP A 88 9.90 -5.86 -5.74
CA ASP A 88 9.96 -4.72 -6.68
C ASP A 88 9.48 -5.09 -8.09
N SER A 89 9.40 -6.39 -8.40
CA SER A 89 8.83 -6.86 -9.66
C SER A 89 7.33 -6.57 -9.70
N GLN A 90 6.94 -5.58 -10.51
CA GLN A 90 5.55 -5.34 -10.85
C GLN A 90 4.99 -6.46 -11.74
N VAL A 91 3.81 -6.96 -11.40
CA VAL A 91 3.05 -7.82 -12.29
C VAL A 91 2.53 -6.96 -13.45
N PRO A 92 2.74 -7.34 -14.71
CA PRO A 92 2.24 -6.57 -15.83
C PRO A 92 0.72 -6.46 -15.79
N ARG A 93 0.18 -5.25 -15.96
CA ARG A 93 -1.27 -4.99 -15.97
C ARG A 93 -2.07 -5.93 -16.86
N ARG A 94 -1.55 -6.29 -18.03
CA ARG A 94 -2.20 -7.25 -18.95
C ARG A 94 -2.47 -8.62 -18.31
N VAL A 95 -1.57 -9.07 -17.43
CA VAL A 95 -1.70 -10.34 -16.71
C VAL A 95 -2.81 -10.20 -15.68
N LEU A 96 -2.77 -9.13 -14.87
CA LEU A 96 -3.82 -8.83 -13.88
C LEU A 96 -5.20 -8.72 -14.54
N ALA A 97 -5.29 -8.01 -15.67
CA ALA A 97 -6.53 -7.85 -16.43
C ALA A 97 -7.04 -9.20 -16.96
N SER A 98 -6.15 -10.11 -17.39
CA SER A 98 -6.53 -11.45 -17.82
C SER A 98 -7.06 -12.30 -16.65
N GLU A 99 -6.35 -12.33 -15.52
CA GLU A 99 -6.74 -13.08 -14.32
C GLU A 99 -8.12 -12.65 -13.79
N LEU A 100 -8.44 -11.36 -13.93
CA LEU A 100 -9.70 -10.78 -13.45
C LEU A 100 -10.83 -10.80 -14.49
N ASN A 101 -10.62 -11.41 -15.66
CA ASN A 101 -11.56 -11.37 -16.79
C ASN A 101 -11.91 -9.94 -17.26
N MET A 102 -10.93 -9.05 -17.20
CA MET A 102 -11.03 -7.61 -17.50
C MET A 102 -10.15 -7.18 -18.67
N ALA A 103 -9.86 -8.06 -19.63
CA ALA A 103 -8.99 -7.75 -20.75
C ALA A 103 -9.45 -6.54 -21.61
N ALA A 104 -10.76 -6.23 -21.58
CA ALA A 104 -11.35 -5.08 -22.26
C ALA A 104 -11.30 -3.78 -21.44
N ALA A 105 -10.80 -3.80 -20.19
CA ALA A 105 -10.76 -2.63 -19.34
C ALA A 105 -9.85 -1.53 -19.95
N PRO A 106 -10.28 -0.26 -19.93
CA PRO A 106 -9.49 0.84 -20.48
C PRO A 106 -8.15 0.97 -19.75
N SER A 107 -7.06 1.13 -20.50
CA SER A 107 -5.72 1.35 -19.93
C SER A 107 -5.52 2.74 -19.33
N SER A 108 -6.48 3.65 -19.55
CA SER A 108 -6.46 5.03 -19.04
C SER A 108 -6.91 5.19 -17.59
N VAL A 109 -7.42 4.12 -16.95
CA VAL A 109 -7.89 4.14 -15.56
C VAL A 109 -7.40 2.89 -14.82
N PRO A 110 -7.28 2.86 -13.48
CA PRO A 110 -6.90 1.66 -12.73
C PRO A 110 -7.89 0.50 -12.94
N LEU A 111 -7.41 -0.74 -12.87
CA LEU A 111 -8.27 -1.93 -12.92
C LEU A 111 -9.30 -1.93 -11.80
N LEU A 112 -8.97 -1.40 -10.62
CA LEU A 112 -9.95 -1.22 -9.53
C LEU A 112 -11.17 -0.37 -9.94
N TYR A 113 -11.00 0.61 -10.83
CA TYR A 113 -12.12 1.43 -11.30
C TYR A 113 -13.01 0.63 -12.24
N ALA A 114 -12.40 -0.18 -13.10
CA ALA A 114 -13.13 -1.10 -13.97
C ALA A 114 -13.91 -2.13 -13.14
N ILE A 115 -13.29 -2.75 -12.13
CA ILE A 115 -13.97 -3.73 -11.24
C ILE A 115 -15.20 -3.09 -10.58
N LEU A 116 -15.05 -1.86 -10.06
CA LEU A 116 -16.16 -1.14 -9.45
C LEU A 116 -17.28 -0.85 -10.45
N HIS A 117 -16.94 -0.51 -11.69
CA HIS A 117 -17.91 -0.29 -12.76
C HIS A 117 -18.70 -1.57 -13.07
N GLU A 118 -18.01 -2.69 -13.30
CA GLU A 118 -18.65 -3.99 -13.58
C GLU A 118 -19.52 -4.47 -12.41
N ALA A 119 -19.07 -4.28 -11.17
CA ALA A 119 -19.85 -4.64 -9.99
C ALA A 119 -21.16 -3.83 -9.89
N ARG A 120 -21.15 -2.56 -10.31
CA ARG A 120 -22.34 -1.71 -10.35
C ARG A 120 -23.29 -2.14 -11.46
N LEU A 121 -22.78 -2.38 -12.67
CA LEU A 121 -23.58 -2.90 -13.80
C LEU A 121 -24.26 -4.23 -13.45
N SER A 122 -23.51 -5.16 -12.85
CA SER A 122 -24.04 -6.46 -12.42
C SER A 122 -25.19 -6.32 -11.43
N LYS A 123 -25.14 -5.31 -10.55
CA LYS A 123 -26.23 -5.01 -9.60
C LYS A 123 -27.47 -4.47 -10.31
N GLU A 124 -27.30 -3.64 -11.33
CA GLU A 124 -28.41 -3.07 -12.12
C GLU A 124 -29.09 -4.11 -12.99
N MET A 125 -28.36 -5.08 -13.53
CA MET A 125 -28.91 -6.19 -14.33
C MET A 125 -29.59 -7.29 -13.50
N GLY A 126 -29.27 -7.36 -12.21
CA GLY A 126 -29.85 -8.32 -11.26
C GLY A 126 -31.09 -7.81 -10.53
N GLN A 127 -31.57 -6.59 -10.83
CA GLN A 127 -32.83 -6.02 -10.35
C GLN A 127 -33.88 -6.04 -11.46
#